data_AF-I3TEH2-F1
#
_entry.id   AF-I3TEH2-F1
#
_cell.length_a   1.000
_cell.length_b   1.000
_cell.length_c   1.000
_cell.angle_alpha   90.00
_cell.angle_beta   90.00
_cell.angle_gamma   90.00
#
_symmetry.space_group_name_H-M   'P 1'
#
loop_
_entity.id
_entity.type
_entity.pdbx_description
1 polymer ?
#
loop_
_entity_poly.entity_id
_entity_poly.type
_entity_poly.pdbx_seq_one_letter_code
_entity_poly.pdbx_strand_id
1 'polypeptide(L)'
;MLSEVIKNYVTCRKGCSLRVLESLAMWGLATKAEIENCDDKRRFKKIRMELVDGSFVESDCFLDEEVFQSIRIINVYIGLARQNRAPENIRVEG
;
A
#
# COMPACT_ATOMS: atom_id res chain seq x y z
N MET A 1 9.15 -10.48 14.31
CA MET A 1 8.41 -11.17 13.23
C MET A 1 7.67 -10.18 12.32
N LEU A 2 6.47 -9.65 12.65
CA LEU A 2 5.76 -8.73 11.73
C LEU A 2 6.54 -7.42 11.46
N SER A 3 7.22 -6.89 12.49
CA SER A 3 8.10 -5.72 12.37
C SER A 3 9.31 -5.95 11.45
N GLU A 4 9.85 -7.18 11.39
CA GLU A 4 10.97 -7.54 10.50
C GLU A 4 10.51 -7.72 9.06
N VAL A 5 9.33 -8.33 8.85
CA VAL A 5 8.68 -8.39 7.54
C VAL A 5 8.52 -6.98 6.98
N ILE A 6 7.95 -6.06 7.77
CA ILE A 6 7.74 -4.68 7.34
C ILE A 6 9.08 -4.00 7.03
N LYS A 7 10.11 -4.20 7.86
CA LYS A 7 11.44 -3.63 7.60
C LYS A 7 12.05 -4.14 6.28
N ASN A 8 11.83 -5.40 5.92
CA ASN A 8 12.41 -6.01 4.74
C ASN A 8 11.60 -5.73 3.46
N TYR A 9 10.28 -5.59 3.57
CA TYR A 9 9.39 -5.41 2.42
C TYR A 9 9.01 -3.94 2.15
N VAL A 10 9.08 -3.06 3.16
CA VAL A 10 8.79 -1.63 3.00
C VAL A 10 10.07 -0.87 2.70
N THR A 11 10.40 -0.81 1.41
CA THR A 11 11.59 -0.10 0.90
C THR A 11 11.36 1.40 0.66
N CYS A 12 10.09 1.83 0.66
CA CYS A 12 9.70 3.21 0.45
C CYS A 12 8.56 3.61 1.39
N ARG A 13 8.63 4.84 1.94
CA ARG A 13 7.65 5.39 2.89
C ARG A 13 6.89 6.62 2.36
N LYS A 14 7.52 7.42 1.52
CA LYS A 14 6.94 8.65 0.94
C LYS A 14 7.36 8.76 -0.53
N GLY A 15 6.48 9.31 -1.37
CA GLY A 15 6.78 9.48 -2.79
C GLY A 15 6.95 8.16 -3.53
N CYS A 16 6.28 7.10 -3.08
CA CYS A 16 6.44 5.77 -3.65
C CYS A 16 5.70 5.63 -4.98
N SER A 17 6.13 4.69 -5.82
CA SER A 17 5.33 4.32 -6.99
C SER A 17 4.05 3.59 -6.56
N LEU A 18 2.98 3.72 -7.35
CA LEU A 18 1.73 2.99 -7.12
C LEU A 18 1.95 1.47 -7.00
N ARG A 19 2.88 0.93 -7.79
CA ARG A 19 3.25 -0.49 -7.77
C ARG A 19 3.82 -0.97 -6.44
N VAL A 20 4.54 -0.11 -5.72
CA VAL A 20 5.02 -0.45 -4.37
C VAL A 20 3.84 -0.67 -3.44
N LEU A 21 2.85 0.24 -3.46
CA LEU A 21 1.65 0.12 -2.62
C LEU A 21 0.82 -1.11 -3.00
N GLU A 22 0.61 -1.37 -4.29
CA GLU A 22 -0.06 -2.58 -4.77
C GLU A 22 0.62 -3.85 -4.27
N SER A 23 1.96 -3.89 -4.30
CA SER A 23 2.74 -5.02 -3.81
C SER A 23 2.55 -5.21 -2.31
N LEU A 24 2.63 -4.13 -1.51
CA LEU A 24 2.42 -4.20 -0.06
C LEU A 24 1.01 -4.72 0.29
N ALA A 25 -0.02 -4.31 -0.46
CA ALA A 25 -1.37 -4.83 -0.31
C ALA A 25 -1.46 -6.32 -0.67
N MET A 26 -0.83 -6.74 -1.77
CA MET A 26 -0.76 -8.14 -2.20
C MET A 26 -0.08 -9.03 -1.15
N TRP A 27 0.98 -8.55 -0.51
CA TRP A 27 1.64 -9.23 0.60
C TRP A 27 0.81 -9.24 1.89
N GLY A 28 -0.34 -8.58 1.92
CA GLY A 28 -1.19 -8.47 3.11
C GLY A 28 -0.67 -7.50 4.16
N LEU A 29 0.31 -6.66 3.82
CA LEU A 29 0.91 -5.70 4.75
C LEU A 29 0.07 -4.44 4.91
N ALA A 30 -0.90 -4.20 4.02
CA ALA A 30 -1.80 -3.06 4.05
C ALA A 30 -3.11 -3.37 4.80
N THR A 31 -3.53 -2.48 5.69
CA THR A 31 -4.83 -2.55 6.39
C THR A 31 -5.88 -1.69 5.72
N LYS A 32 -5.49 -0.51 5.21
CA LYS A 32 -6.38 0.46 4.56
C LYS A 32 -5.59 1.26 3.51
N ALA A 33 -6.27 1.72 2.46
CA ALA A 33 -5.75 2.73 1.54
C ALA A 33 -6.81 3.80 1.28
N GLU A 34 -6.38 5.05 1.15
CA GLU A 34 -7.23 6.20 0.85
C GLU A 34 -6.58 7.14 -0.16
N ILE A 35 -7.42 7.90 -0.87
CA ILE A 35 -6.97 8.87 -1.87
C ILE A 35 -6.90 10.24 -1.21
N GLU A 36 -5.76 10.89 -1.33
CA GLU A 36 -5.55 12.28 -0.94
C GLU A 36 -5.34 13.16 -2.17
N ASN A 37 -5.79 14.41 -2.13
CA ASN A 37 -5.49 15.39 -3.17
C ASN A 37 -4.07 15.92 -2.98
N CYS A 38 -3.36 16.15 -4.09
CA CYS A 38 -2.08 16.86 -4.06
C CYS A 38 -2.35 18.37 -4.09
N ASP A 39 -1.75 19.10 -3.13
CA ASP A 39 -2.08 20.47 -2.68
C ASP A 39 -2.64 21.41 -3.77
N ASP A 40 -2.02 21.50 -4.95
CA ASP A 40 -2.38 22.51 -5.98
C ASP A 40 -2.83 21.96 -7.34
N LYS A 41 -2.98 20.65 -7.49
CA LYS A 41 -3.21 20.03 -8.80
C LYS A 41 -4.53 19.26 -8.82
N ARG A 42 -5.59 19.85 -9.40
CA ARG A 42 -6.96 19.27 -9.45
C ARG A 42 -7.03 17.83 -9.97
N ARG A 43 -6.11 17.45 -10.86
CA ARG A 43 -6.05 16.12 -11.49
C ARG A 43 -5.01 15.19 -10.88
N PHE A 44 -4.24 15.65 -9.89
CA PHE A 44 -3.20 14.84 -9.28
C PHE A 44 -3.61 14.44 -7.87
N LYS A 45 -3.46 13.15 -7.62
CA LYS A 45 -3.83 12.51 -6.39
C LYS A 45 -2.68 11.62 -5.94
N LYS A 46 -2.68 11.28 -4.67
CA LYS A 46 -1.79 10.26 -4.12
C LYS A 46 -2.59 9.26 -3.31
N ILE A 47 -2.02 8.10 -3.08
CA ILE A 47 -2.57 7.09 -2.17
C ILE A 47 -1.80 7.17 -0.87
N ARG A 48 -2.54 7.25 0.23
CA ARG A 48 -2.02 7.03 1.58
C ARG A 48 -2.49 5.66 2.06
N MET A 49 -1.55 4.82 2.47
CA MET A 49 -1.78 3.45 2.89
C MET A 49 -1.35 3.27 4.34
N GLU A 50 -2.24 2.69 5.14
CA GLU A 50 -1.94 2.24 6.50
C GLU A 50 -1.48 0.79 6.45
N LEU A 51 -0.40 0.48 7.16
CA LEU A 51 0.14 -0.86 7.28
C LEU A 51 -0.36 -1.56 8.56
N VAL A 52 -0.14 -2.87 8.63
CA VAL A 52 -0.51 -3.72 9.78
C VAL A 52 0.15 -3.36 11.11
N ASP A 53 1.23 -2.58 11.10
CA ASP A 53 1.85 -2.01 12.31
C ASP A 53 1.37 -0.58 12.65
N GLY A 54 0.37 -0.07 11.93
CA GLY A 54 -0.17 1.29 12.08
C GLY A 54 0.69 2.38 11.45
N SER A 55 1.81 2.03 10.81
CA SER A 55 2.63 2.99 10.06
C SER A 55 2.04 3.30 8.70
N PHE A 56 2.49 4.39 8.08
CA PHE A 56 1.98 4.83 6.77
C PHE A 56 3.01 4.72 5.65
N VAL A 57 2.50 4.51 4.44
CA VAL A 57 3.22 4.61 3.16
C VAL A 57 2.41 5.48 2.22
N GLU A 58 3.08 6.44 1.58
CA GLU A 58 2.44 7.36 0.64
C GLU A 58 3.05 7.23 -0.75
N SER A 59 2.19 7.22 -1.77
CA SER A 59 2.65 7.34 -3.15
C SER A 59 3.11 8.76 -3.48
N ASP A 60 3.81 8.92 -4.59
CA ASP A 60 3.94 10.22 -5.25
C ASP A 60 2.57 10.67 -5.82
N CYS A 61 2.52 11.89 -6.36
CA CYS A 61 1.36 12.44 -7.04
C CYS A 61 1.27 11.92 -8.48
N PHE A 62 0.24 11.14 -8.77
CA PHE A 62 -0.07 10.60 -10.10
C PHE A 62 -1.37 11.20 -10.64
N LEU A 63 -1.67 10.97 -11.92
CA LEU A 63 -2.96 11.36 -12.47
C LEU A 63 -4.09 10.60 -11.76
N ASP A 64 -5.22 11.27 -11.59
CA ASP A 64 -6.41 10.74 -10.92
C ASP A 64 -6.87 9.39 -11.49
N GLU A 65 -6.84 9.24 -12.81
CA GLU A 65 -7.12 7.98 -13.51
C GLU A 65 -6.21 6.82 -13.03
N GLU A 66 -4.90 7.06 -12.93
CA GLU A 66 -3.91 6.06 -12.46
C GLU A 66 -4.15 5.69 -10.99
N VAL A 67 -4.41 6.70 -10.15
CA VAL A 67 -4.70 6.53 -8.73
C VAL A 67 -5.99 5.74 -8.52
N PHE A 68 -7.05 6.04 -9.29
CA PHE A 68 -8.32 5.35 -9.20
C PHE A 68 -8.23 3.88 -9.63
N GLN A 69 -7.44 3.59 -10.66
CA GLN A 69 -7.17 2.20 -11.05
C GLN A 69 -6.40 1.46 -9.95
N SER A 70 -5.31 2.04 -9.46
CA SER A 70 -4.45 1.41 -8.46
C SER A 70 -5.18 1.16 -7.14
N ILE A 71 -5.99 2.10 -6.65
CA ILE A 71 -6.72 1.88 -5.39
C ILE A 71 -7.74 0.74 -5.48
N ARG A 72 -8.35 0.51 -6.66
CA ARG A 72 -9.26 -0.63 -6.86
C ARG A 72 -8.52 -1.95 -6.72
N ILE A 73 -7.34 -2.05 -7.33
CA ILE A 73 -6.46 -3.21 -7.23
C ILE A 73 -6.03 -3.44 -5.77
N ILE A 74 -5.58 -2.38 -5.10
CA ILE A 74 -5.18 -2.43 -3.69
C ILE A 74 -6.32 -2.94 -2.81
N ASN A 75 -7.54 -2.42 -2.97
CA ASN A 75 -8.69 -2.84 -2.16
C ASN A 75 -9.06 -4.31 -2.38
N VAL A 76 -8.95 -4.81 -3.62
CA VAL A 76 -9.11 -6.24 -3.92
C VAL A 76 -8.06 -7.07 -3.18
N TYR A 77 -6.78 -6.66 -3.23
CA TYR A 77 -5.71 -7.37 -2.54
C TYR A 77 -5.88 -7.36 -1.02
N ILE A 78 -6.27 -6.22 -0.43
CA ILE A 78 -6.57 -6.15 1.02
C ILE A 78 -7.69 -7.14 1.38
N GLY A 79 -8.75 -7.22 0.57
CA GLY A 79 -9.84 -8.19 0.78
C GLY A 79 -9.36 -9.64 0.73
N LEU A 80 -8.61 -10.00 -0.31
CA LEU A 80 -8.06 -11.35 -0.49
C LEU A 80 -7.06 -11.73 0.62
N ALA A 81 -6.18 -10.80 0.99
CA ALA A 81 -5.19 -11.01 2.04
C ALA A 81 -5.84 -11.29 3.40
N ARG A 82 -6.94 -10.59 3.73
CA ARG A 82 -7.74 -10.84 4.94
C ARG A 82 -8.39 -12.22 4.91
N GLN A 83 -8.98 -12.62 3.78
CA GLN A 83 -9.62 -13.94 3.65
C GLN A 83 -8.62 -15.10 3.80
N ASN A 84 -7.41 -14.93 3.27
CA ASN A 84 -6.39 -15.98 3.24
C ASN A 84 -5.38 -15.93 4.39
N ARG A 85 -5.56 -15.01 5.35
CA ARG A 85 -4.60 -14.75 6.44
C ARG A 85 -3.16 -14.58 5.90
N ALA A 86 -3.01 -13.88 4.79
CA ALA A 86 -1.73 -13.71 4.10
C ALA A 86 -0.58 -13.26 5.02
N PRO A 87 -0.78 -12.33 5.98
CA PRO A 87 0.28 -11.92 6.91
C PRO A 87 0.86 -13.05 7.77
N GLU A 88 0.05 -14.05 8.11
CA GLU A 88 0.47 -15.21 8.91
C GLU A 88 1.34 -16.19 8.09
N ASN A 89 1.27 -16.10 6.76
CA ASN A 89 1.98 -16.97 5.83
C ASN A 89 3.30 -16.38 5.32
N ILE A 90 3.65 -15.15 5.70
CA ILE A 90 4.89 -14.50 5.24
C ILE A 90 6.07 -15.15 5.96
N ARG A 91 6.88 -15.88 5.21
CA ARG A 91 8.16 -16.42 5.68
C ARG A 91 9.28 -15.47 5.25
N VAL A 92 9.98 -14.91 6.21
CA VAL A 92 11.25 -14.22 5.98
C VAL A 92 12.33 -15.27 6.20
N GLU A 93 12.89 -15.80 5.13
CA GLU A 93 14.12 -16.59 5.22
C GLU A 93 15.27 -15.60 5.43
N GLY A 94 16.01 -15.79 6.53
CA GLY A 94 17.14 -14.94 6.94
C GLY A 94 18.44 -15.33 6.28
#